data_AF-A0A1C5M3T3-F1
#
_entry.id   AF-A0A1C5M3T3-F1
#
_cell.length_a   1.000
_cell.length_b   1.000
_cell.length_c   1.000
_cell.angle_alpha   90.00
_cell.angle_beta   90.00
_cell.angle_gamma   90.00
#
_symmetry.space_group_name_H-M   'P 1'
#
loop_
_entity.id
_entity.type
_entity.pdbx_description
1 polymer ?
#
loop_
_entity_poly.entity_id
_entity_poly.type
_entity_poly.pdbx_seq_one_letter_code
_entity_poly.pdbx_strand_id
1 'polypeptide(L)'
;MALFESYERRIDKINEVLAGYGIASIEEAQKITKDAGLDVYNQIKSIQPICFENACWAYTVGAAIAIKKGCKTAAEAAAAIGEGLQSFCIPGSVADQRKVGLGHGNLGKMLLEEDTDCFCFLAGHESFAAAEGAIGIAEKANKVRKKPLRVILNGLGKDAAKIISRINGFTYVQTEYDYYTGELKEVQRISYSDGLRSKVNCYGANDVREGVAIMWKEGVDVSITGNSTNPTRFQHPVAGTYKKECVEKGKKYFSVASGGGTGRTLHPDNMAAGPASYGMTDTLGRMHSDAQFAGSSSVPAHVEMMGLIGAGNNPMVGMTVAVAVSVEEAAKAGKF
;
A
#
# COMPACT_ATOMS: atom_id res chain seq x y z
N MET A 1 12.28 -27.30 -12.45
CA MET A 1 11.43 -26.77 -11.35
C MET A 1 10.58 -25.66 -11.93
N ALA A 2 9.34 -25.50 -11.45
CA ALA A 2 8.52 -24.35 -11.81
C ALA A 2 9.20 -23.04 -11.36
N LEU A 3 9.04 -21.97 -12.14
CA LEU A 3 9.70 -20.68 -11.92
C LEU A 3 9.20 -19.97 -10.64
N PHE A 4 7.94 -20.23 -10.27
CA PHE A 4 7.25 -19.63 -9.12
C PHE A 4 6.03 -20.45 -8.68
N GLU A 5 5.42 -20.06 -7.56
CA GLU A 5 4.33 -20.77 -6.90
C GLU A 5 3.01 -20.71 -7.71
N SER A 6 2.30 -21.83 -7.81
CA SER A 6 1.06 -21.95 -8.60
C SER A 6 1.25 -21.64 -10.11
N TYR A 7 2.43 -21.91 -10.68
CA TYR A 7 2.78 -21.59 -12.07
C TYR A 7 1.70 -21.96 -13.10
N GLU A 8 1.25 -23.22 -13.09
CA GLU A 8 0.24 -23.75 -14.03
C GLU A 8 -1.09 -22.98 -13.96
N ARG A 9 -1.41 -22.36 -12.82
CA ARG A 9 -2.65 -21.59 -12.64
C ARG A 9 -2.54 -20.14 -13.11
N ARG A 10 -1.34 -19.64 -13.39
CA ARG A 10 -1.07 -18.22 -13.70
C ARG A 10 -0.51 -18.02 -15.11
N ILE A 11 0.25 -18.98 -15.63
CA ILE A 11 1.09 -18.78 -16.81
C ILE A 11 0.32 -18.36 -18.07
N ASP A 12 -0.86 -18.93 -18.32
CA ASP A 12 -1.65 -18.60 -19.52
C ASP A 12 -2.03 -17.12 -19.55
N LYS A 13 -2.52 -16.60 -18.43
CA LYS A 13 -2.87 -15.20 -18.27
C LYS A 13 -1.65 -14.27 -18.34
N ILE A 14 -0.52 -14.71 -17.78
CA ILE A 14 0.74 -13.95 -17.87
C ILE A 14 1.17 -13.83 -19.33
N ASN A 15 1.20 -14.94 -20.07
CA ASN A 15 1.59 -14.97 -21.47
C ASN A 15 0.64 -14.16 -22.36
N GLU A 16 -0.67 -14.22 -22.09
CA GLU A 16 -1.66 -13.40 -22.79
C GLU A 16 -1.37 -11.89 -22.63
N VAL A 17 -1.12 -11.43 -21.40
CA VAL A 17 -0.78 -10.03 -21.14
C VAL A 17 0.55 -9.64 -21.78
N LEU A 18 1.59 -10.47 -21.65
CA LEU A 18 2.91 -10.22 -22.25
C LEU A 18 2.83 -10.11 -23.77
N ALA A 19 2.07 -10.99 -24.42
CA ALA A 19 1.85 -10.96 -25.87
C ALA A 19 1.16 -9.65 -26.31
N GLY A 20 0.21 -9.13 -25.53
CA GLY A 20 -0.42 -7.83 -25.75
C GLY A 20 0.57 -6.65 -25.75
N TYR A 21 1.73 -6.81 -25.13
CA TYR A 21 2.83 -5.84 -25.09
C TYR A 21 3.99 -6.16 -26.03
N GLY A 22 3.87 -7.21 -26.85
CA GLY A 22 4.93 -7.66 -27.73
C GLY A 22 6.15 -8.20 -26.95
N ILE A 23 5.92 -8.82 -25.79
CA ILE A 23 6.91 -9.53 -24.99
C ILE A 23 6.60 -11.03 -25.11
N ALA A 24 7.54 -11.84 -25.57
CA ALA A 24 7.32 -13.24 -25.88
C ALA A 24 7.29 -14.15 -24.64
N SER A 25 8.01 -13.79 -23.56
CA SER A 25 8.07 -14.60 -22.35
C SER A 25 8.52 -13.82 -21.11
N ILE A 26 8.45 -14.46 -19.94
CA ILE A 26 8.93 -13.90 -18.67
C ILE A 26 10.46 -13.70 -18.71
N GLU A 27 11.19 -14.57 -19.41
CA GLU A 27 12.63 -14.43 -19.64
C GLU A 27 12.95 -13.21 -20.51
N GLU A 28 12.14 -12.94 -21.55
CA GLU A 28 12.26 -11.69 -22.31
C GLU A 28 11.95 -10.47 -21.43
N ALA A 29 10.93 -10.54 -20.58
CA ALA A 29 10.64 -9.47 -19.62
C ALA A 29 11.84 -9.17 -18.72
N GLN A 30 12.50 -10.21 -18.19
CA GLN A 30 13.73 -10.04 -17.41
C GLN A 30 14.87 -9.45 -18.23
N LYS A 31 15.03 -9.87 -19.49
CA LYS A 31 16.05 -9.32 -20.38
C LYS A 31 15.79 -7.82 -20.61
N ILE A 32 14.55 -7.41 -20.87
CA ILE A 32 14.17 -6.00 -21.04
C ILE A 32 14.56 -5.18 -19.81
N THR A 33 14.24 -5.67 -18.61
CA THR A 33 14.60 -4.93 -17.37
C THR A 33 16.10 -4.86 -17.16
N LYS A 34 16.84 -5.95 -17.43
CA LYS A 34 18.30 -6.00 -17.30
C LYS A 34 19.02 -5.11 -18.32
N ASP A 35 18.55 -5.08 -19.56
CA ASP A 35 19.07 -4.21 -20.62
C ASP A 35 18.87 -2.73 -20.25
N ALA A 36 17.78 -2.41 -19.55
CA ALA A 36 17.53 -1.09 -18.97
C ALA A 36 18.36 -0.78 -17.70
N GLY A 37 19.20 -1.73 -17.24
CA GLY A 37 20.03 -1.60 -16.03
C GLY A 37 19.29 -1.85 -14.72
N LEU A 38 18.12 -2.48 -14.75
CA LEU A 38 17.30 -2.75 -13.57
C LEU A 38 17.44 -4.18 -13.08
N ASP A 39 17.81 -4.35 -11.81
CA ASP A 39 17.76 -5.63 -11.09
C ASP A 39 16.51 -5.70 -10.21
N VAL A 40 15.35 -5.80 -10.88
CA VAL A 40 14.04 -5.78 -10.22
C VAL A 40 13.91 -6.93 -9.22
N TYR A 41 14.39 -8.12 -9.59
CA TYR A 41 14.30 -9.31 -8.75
C TYR A 41 14.95 -9.09 -7.37
N ASN A 42 16.21 -8.65 -7.34
CA ASN A 42 16.92 -8.40 -6.09
C ASN A 42 16.39 -7.16 -5.36
N GLN A 43 15.89 -6.16 -6.10
CA GLN A 43 15.20 -5.02 -5.50
C GLN A 43 13.99 -5.47 -4.67
N ILE A 44 13.16 -6.37 -5.20
CA ILE A 44 11.99 -6.91 -4.47
C ILE A 44 12.42 -7.71 -3.23
N LYS A 45 13.41 -8.61 -3.36
CA LYS A 45 13.95 -9.38 -2.22
C LYS A 45 14.55 -8.47 -1.14
N SER A 46 15.15 -7.34 -1.51
CA SER A 46 15.71 -6.39 -0.53
C SER A 46 14.64 -5.70 0.31
N ILE A 47 13.43 -5.49 -0.23
CA ILE A 47 12.32 -4.83 0.46
C ILE A 47 11.60 -5.82 1.38
N GLN A 48 11.37 -7.05 0.93
CA GLN A 48 10.81 -8.11 1.76
C GLN A 48 11.52 -9.44 1.47
N PRO A 49 12.55 -9.81 2.25
CA PRO A 49 13.35 -11.02 2.00
C PRO A 49 12.54 -12.32 1.95
N ILE A 50 11.42 -12.36 2.68
CA ILE A 50 10.52 -13.51 2.78
C ILE A 50 9.45 -13.56 1.67
N CYS A 51 9.47 -12.65 0.69
CA CYS A 51 8.50 -12.66 -0.41
C CYS A 51 8.70 -13.88 -1.32
N PHE A 52 7.60 -14.29 -1.93
CA PHE A 52 7.56 -15.45 -2.82
C PHE A 52 8.22 -15.14 -4.17
N GLU A 53 8.52 -16.18 -4.94
CA GLU A 53 9.08 -16.01 -6.28
C GLU A 53 8.08 -15.31 -7.20
N ASN A 54 6.78 -15.59 -7.04
CA ASN A 54 5.69 -14.87 -7.68
C ASN A 54 5.86 -13.34 -7.64
N ALA A 55 6.22 -12.78 -6.49
CA ALA A 55 6.38 -11.33 -6.34
C ALA A 55 7.51 -10.80 -7.22
N CYS A 56 8.67 -11.45 -7.18
CA CYS A 56 9.86 -11.01 -7.91
C CYS A 56 9.61 -11.02 -9.42
N TRP A 57 8.95 -12.06 -9.93
CA TRP A 57 8.60 -12.17 -11.34
C TRP A 57 7.47 -11.23 -11.76
N ALA A 58 6.45 -11.03 -10.93
CA ALA A 58 5.36 -10.10 -11.21
C ALA A 58 5.84 -8.66 -11.37
N TYR A 59 6.74 -8.20 -10.48
CA TYR A 59 7.34 -6.87 -10.62
C TYR A 59 8.30 -6.78 -11.81
N THR A 60 9.03 -7.86 -12.13
CA THR A 60 9.87 -7.91 -13.34
C THR A 60 9.04 -7.76 -14.60
N VAL A 61 7.92 -8.49 -14.70
CA VAL A 61 6.95 -8.36 -15.80
C VAL A 61 6.35 -6.95 -15.84
N GLY A 62 5.93 -6.41 -14.70
CA GLY A 62 5.38 -5.05 -14.62
C GLY A 62 6.37 -3.97 -15.07
N ALA A 63 7.63 -4.07 -14.67
CA ALA A 63 8.68 -3.15 -15.11
C ALA A 63 8.98 -3.28 -16.61
N ALA A 64 9.01 -4.50 -17.15
CA ALA A 64 9.17 -4.72 -18.58
C ALA A 64 8.03 -4.12 -19.40
N ILE A 65 6.78 -4.25 -18.93
CA ILE A 65 5.62 -3.61 -19.54
C ILE A 65 5.78 -2.08 -19.52
N ALA A 66 6.19 -1.50 -18.39
CA ALA A 66 6.42 -0.06 -18.28
C ALA A 66 7.49 0.43 -19.29
N ILE A 67 8.58 -0.31 -19.43
CA ILE A 67 9.65 -0.02 -20.40
C ILE A 67 9.13 -0.11 -21.84
N LYS A 68 8.39 -1.17 -22.19
CA LYS A 68 7.81 -1.35 -23.54
C LYS A 68 6.78 -0.28 -23.90
N LYS A 69 6.01 0.20 -22.92
CA LYS A 69 5.10 1.34 -23.09
C LYS A 69 5.82 2.69 -23.20
N GLY A 70 7.13 2.72 -22.98
CA GLY A 70 7.92 3.95 -23.00
C GLY A 70 7.59 4.90 -21.86
N CYS A 71 7.11 4.40 -20.71
CA CYS A 71 6.77 5.22 -19.55
C CYS A 71 7.99 6.07 -19.12
N LYS A 72 7.82 7.40 -19.09
CA LYS A 72 8.91 8.33 -18.75
C LYS A 72 8.78 8.88 -17.33
N THR A 73 7.64 8.70 -16.69
CA THR A 73 7.40 9.09 -15.29
C THR A 73 7.14 7.88 -14.41
N ALA A 74 7.51 7.97 -13.13
CA ALA A 74 7.26 6.92 -12.16
C ALA A 74 5.75 6.68 -11.96
N ALA A 75 4.92 7.72 -12.05
CA ALA A 75 3.46 7.58 -11.97
C ALA A 75 2.90 6.67 -13.08
N GLU A 76 3.34 6.85 -14.33
CA GLU A 76 2.96 5.98 -15.46
C GLU A 76 3.53 4.56 -15.28
N ALA A 77 4.79 4.46 -14.84
CA ALA A 77 5.43 3.17 -14.58
C ALA A 77 4.70 2.38 -13.49
N ALA A 78 4.25 3.03 -12.41
CA ALA A 78 3.48 2.40 -11.34
C ALA A 78 2.15 1.82 -11.84
N ALA A 79 1.44 2.54 -12.71
CA ALA A 79 0.23 2.03 -13.34
C ALA A 79 0.51 0.79 -14.21
N ALA A 80 1.56 0.82 -15.02
CA ALA A 80 1.99 -0.30 -15.85
C ALA A 80 2.46 -1.51 -15.02
N ILE A 81 3.15 -1.27 -13.90
CA ILE A 81 3.52 -2.30 -12.93
C ILE A 81 2.27 -3.01 -12.40
N GLY A 82 1.21 -2.25 -12.11
CA GLY A 82 -0.08 -2.80 -11.69
C GLY A 82 -0.67 -3.82 -12.68
N GLU A 83 -0.45 -3.64 -13.97
CA GLU A 83 -0.88 -4.59 -15.00
C GLU A 83 -0.09 -5.91 -14.92
N GLY A 84 1.23 -5.83 -14.69
CA GLY A 84 2.06 -7.00 -14.40
C GLY A 84 1.65 -7.71 -13.11
N LEU A 85 1.32 -6.97 -12.05
CA LEU A 85 0.80 -7.57 -10.82
C LEU A 85 -0.55 -8.26 -11.06
N GLN A 86 -1.41 -7.66 -11.90
CA GLN A 86 -2.73 -8.20 -12.21
C GLN A 86 -2.66 -9.45 -13.08
N SER A 87 -1.69 -9.56 -13.99
CA SER A 87 -1.50 -10.75 -14.83
C SER A 87 -1.16 -11.97 -13.99
N PHE A 88 -0.47 -11.78 -12.86
CA PHE A 88 -0.17 -12.85 -11.93
C PHE A 88 -1.38 -13.29 -11.12
N CYS A 89 -2.43 -12.47 -10.90
CA CYS A 89 -3.60 -12.90 -10.10
C CYS A 89 -4.23 -14.19 -10.65
N ILE A 90 -4.40 -15.20 -9.77
CA ILE A 90 -5.00 -16.50 -10.14
C ILE A 90 -6.43 -16.27 -10.65
N PRO A 91 -6.80 -16.76 -11.85
CA PRO A 91 -8.14 -16.61 -12.41
C PRO A 91 -9.25 -17.05 -11.43
N GLY A 92 -10.26 -16.20 -11.26
CA GLY A 92 -11.41 -16.47 -10.38
C GLY A 92 -11.13 -16.33 -8.88
N SER A 93 -9.89 -16.05 -8.47
CA SER A 93 -9.56 -15.75 -7.07
C SER A 93 -10.11 -14.38 -6.65
N VAL A 94 -10.11 -14.12 -5.34
CA VAL A 94 -10.46 -12.80 -4.79
C VAL A 94 -9.55 -11.71 -5.34
N ALA A 95 -8.25 -11.98 -5.48
CA ALA A 95 -7.30 -11.04 -6.05
C ALA A 95 -7.62 -10.67 -7.51
N ASP A 96 -8.07 -11.65 -8.30
CA ASP A 96 -8.42 -11.45 -9.70
C ASP A 96 -9.75 -10.70 -9.87
N GLN A 97 -10.78 -11.07 -9.10
CA GLN A 97 -12.10 -10.42 -9.15
C GLN A 97 -12.04 -8.97 -8.70
N ARG A 98 -11.30 -8.68 -7.61
CA ARG A 98 -11.16 -7.31 -7.07
C ARG A 98 -10.12 -6.46 -7.80
N LYS A 99 -9.47 -7.01 -8.84
CA LYS A 99 -8.42 -6.33 -9.60
C LYS A 99 -7.31 -5.77 -8.71
N VAL A 100 -6.85 -6.59 -7.75
CA VAL A 100 -5.93 -6.15 -6.69
C VAL A 100 -4.58 -5.68 -7.25
N GLY A 101 -4.08 -6.29 -8.32
CA GLY A 101 -2.84 -5.86 -8.97
C GLY A 101 -2.95 -4.44 -9.54
N LEU A 102 -4.05 -4.15 -10.25
CA LEU A 102 -4.34 -2.80 -10.74
C LEU A 102 -4.53 -1.80 -9.59
N GLY A 103 -5.18 -2.23 -8.50
CA GLY A 103 -5.34 -1.40 -7.30
C GLY A 103 -4.01 -0.98 -6.68
N HIS A 104 -3.02 -1.89 -6.60
CA HIS A 104 -1.67 -1.58 -6.14
C HIS A 104 -0.95 -0.60 -7.08
N GLY A 105 -1.04 -0.81 -8.39
CA GLY A 105 -0.47 0.11 -9.38
C GLY A 105 -1.07 1.51 -9.29
N ASN A 106 -2.40 1.62 -9.15
CA ASN A 106 -3.10 2.89 -8.99
C ASN A 106 -2.74 3.61 -7.70
N LEU A 107 -2.61 2.89 -6.58
CA LEU A 107 -2.11 3.47 -5.34
C LEU A 107 -0.69 4.01 -5.52
N GLY A 108 0.22 3.20 -6.09
CA GLY A 108 1.59 3.63 -6.38
C GLY A 108 1.64 4.89 -7.26
N LYS A 109 0.81 4.92 -8.31
CA LYS A 109 0.65 6.08 -9.19
C LYS A 109 0.25 7.33 -8.40
N MET A 110 -0.80 7.26 -7.59
CA MET A 110 -1.28 8.41 -6.80
C MET A 110 -0.20 8.94 -5.85
N LEU A 111 0.57 8.06 -5.21
CA LEU A 111 1.67 8.46 -4.31
C LEU A 111 2.84 9.14 -5.05
N LEU A 112 2.95 8.96 -6.36
CA LEU A 112 3.99 9.55 -7.20
C LEU A 112 3.52 10.82 -7.92
N GLU A 113 2.21 11.06 -8.03
CA GLU A 113 1.64 12.25 -8.66
C GLU A 113 1.66 13.48 -7.73
N GLU A 114 1.95 14.66 -8.29
CA GLU A 114 2.02 15.92 -7.53
C GLU A 114 0.68 16.35 -6.90
N ASP A 115 -0.45 15.81 -7.39
CA ASP A 115 -1.79 16.10 -6.87
C ASP A 115 -2.06 15.47 -5.49
N THR A 116 -1.23 14.50 -5.07
CA THR A 116 -1.33 13.88 -3.73
C THR A 116 -0.35 14.57 -2.79
N ASP A 117 -0.86 15.25 -1.77
CA ASP A 117 -0.03 15.96 -0.78
C ASP A 117 0.22 15.12 0.46
N CYS A 118 -0.79 14.39 0.94
CA CYS A 118 -0.72 13.66 2.20
C CYS A 118 -1.21 12.22 2.09
N PHE A 119 -0.34 11.29 2.47
CA PHE A 119 -0.61 9.87 2.60
C PHE A 119 -0.70 9.46 4.08
N CYS A 120 -1.80 8.82 4.46
CA CYS A 120 -2.05 8.38 5.83
C CYS A 120 -2.03 6.86 5.96
N PHE A 121 -1.22 6.35 6.88
CA PHE A 121 -1.40 5.01 7.43
C PHE A 121 -2.41 5.07 8.56
N LEU A 122 -3.60 4.51 8.34
CA LEU A 122 -4.56 4.24 9.40
C LEU A 122 -4.11 2.98 10.15
N ALA A 123 -3.19 3.20 11.08
CA ALA A 123 -2.45 2.20 11.82
C ALA A 123 -3.24 1.71 13.04
N GLY A 124 -3.06 0.45 13.41
CA GLY A 124 -3.60 -0.15 14.63
C GLY A 124 -2.53 -0.33 15.70
N HIS A 125 -2.92 -0.75 16.91
CA HIS A 125 -2.04 -0.88 18.07
C HIS A 125 -0.75 -1.72 17.87
N GLU A 126 -0.72 -2.61 16.87
CA GLU A 126 0.42 -3.50 16.58
C GLU A 126 1.23 -3.07 15.34
N SER A 127 0.95 -1.89 14.78
CA SER A 127 1.45 -1.48 13.46
C SER A 127 2.89 -0.95 13.45
N PHE A 128 3.81 -1.57 14.18
CA PHE A 128 5.25 -1.28 14.08
C PHE A 128 5.76 -1.41 12.64
N ALA A 129 5.25 -2.39 11.89
CA ALA A 129 5.59 -2.60 10.48
C ALA A 129 5.09 -1.49 9.53
N ALA A 130 4.08 -0.70 9.93
CA ALA A 130 3.63 0.44 9.12
C ALA A 130 4.64 1.58 9.12
N ALA A 131 5.46 1.69 10.17
CA ALA A 131 6.48 2.73 10.30
C ALA A 131 7.63 2.57 9.29
N GLU A 132 8.15 1.36 9.11
CA GLU A 132 9.23 1.10 8.12
C GLU A 132 8.74 1.32 6.69
N GLY A 133 7.52 0.87 6.37
CA GLY A 133 6.89 1.11 5.07
C GLY A 133 6.71 2.59 4.78
N ALA A 134 6.24 3.38 5.77
CA ALA A 134 6.04 4.82 5.64
C ALA A 134 7.34 5.56 5.27
N ILE A 135 8.46 5.22 5.90
CA ILE A 135 9.76 5.84 5.63
C ILE A 135 10.22 5.50 4.21
N GLY A 136 10.20 4.22 3.84
CA GLY A 136 10.67 3.76 2.53
C GLY A 136 9.87 4.38 1.39
N ILE A 137 8.54 4.46 1.51
CA ILE A 137 7.68 5.08 0.51
C ILE A 137 8.00 6.57 0.36
N ALA A 138 8.07 7.31 1.47
CA ALA A 138 8.38 8.74 1.43
C ALA A 138 9.75 9.00 0.80
N GLU A 139 10.78 8.27 1.22
CA GLU A 139 12.15 8.44 0.70
C GLU A 139 12.21 8.19 -0.80
N LYS A 140 11.60 7.10 -1.30
CA LYS A 140 11.66 6.76 -2.72
C LYS A 140 10.78 7.68 -3.56
N ALA A 141 9.53 7.93 -3.16
CA ALA A 141 8.63 8.82 -3.88
C ALA A 141 9.23 10.24 -4.02
N ASN A 142 9.87 10.75 -2.96
CA ASN A 142 10.43 12.09 -2.95
C ASN A 142 11.71 12.27 -3.78
N LYS A 143 12.26 11.19 -4.38
CA LYS A 143 13.35 11.31 -5.36
C LYS A 143 12.90 11.90 -6.70
N VAL A 144 11.64 11.66 -7.07
CA VAL A 144 11.10 12.04 -8.38
C VAL A 144 10.06 13.16 -8.28
N ARG A 145 9.49 13.36 -7.09
CA ARG A 145 8.53 14.43 -6.82
C ARG A 145 9.20 15.78 -6.64
N LYS A 146 8.51 16.83 -7.08
CA LYS A 146 8.85 18.24 -6.81
C LYS A 146 8.38 18.65 -5.42
N LYS A 147 7.15 18.31 -5.05
CA LYS A 147 6.61 18.51 -3.71
C LYS A 147 6.76 17.22 -2.90
N PRO A 148 7.52 17.22 -1.80
CA PRO A 148 7.66 16.03 -0.97
C PRO A 148 6.31 15.53 -0.47
N LEU A 149 6.02 14.26 -0.72
CA LEU A 149 4.87 13.55 -0.17
C LEU A 149 4.97 13.56 1.36
N ARG A 150 3.93 14.06 2.02
CA ARG A 150 3.83 14.02 3.48
C ARG A 150 3.23 12.69 3.89
N VAL A 151 3.85 12.00 4.84
CA VAL A 151 3.34 10.74 5.38
C VAL A 151 2.98 10.92 6.83
N ILE A 152 1.79 10.45 7.22
CA ILE A 152 1.32 10.49 8.60
C ILE A 152 0.84 9.11 9.06
N LEU A 153 0.84 8.90 10.38
CA LEU A 153 0.15 7.79 11.03
C LEU A 153 -1.02 8.33 11.86
N ASN A 154 -2.16 7.66 11.79
CA ASN A 154 -3.36 7.94 12.57
C ASN A 154 -4.01 6.63 13.02
N GLY A 155 -4.66 6.60 14.18
CA GLY A 155 -5.38 5.42 14.71
C GLY A 155 -4.68 4.57 15.75
N LEU A 156 -3.63 5.13 16.32
CA LEU A 156 -2.97 4.61 17.50
C LEU A 156 -3.64 5.22 18.74
N GLY A 157 -3.71 4.49 19.87
CA GLY A 157 -3.92 5.16 21.16
C GLY A 157 -2.78 6.15 21.44
N LYS A 158 -3.03 7.22 22.21
CA LYS A 158 -2.03 8.29 22.46
C LYS A 158 -0.69 7.76 23.01
N ASP A 159 -0.74 6.79 23.92
CA ASP A 159 0.47 6.14 24.44
C ASP A 159 1.21 5.31 23.38
N ALA A 160 0.47 4.54 22.58
CA ALA A 160 1.04 3.74 21.50
C ALA A 160 1.69 4.64 20.43
N ALA A 161 1.04 5.75 20.06
CA ALA A 161 1.58 6.74 19.14
C ALA A 161 2.90 7.31 19.65
N LYS A 162 2.97 7.67 20.93
CA LYS A 162 4.20 8.21 21.55
C LYS A 162 5.34 7.19 21.52
N ILE A 163 5.07 5.93 21.90
CA ILE A 163 6.06 4.85 21.90
C ILE A 163 6.56 4.56 20.48
N ILE A 164 5.64 4.37 19.53
CA ILE A 164 5.98 4.12 18.12
C ILE A 164 6.80 5.27 17.56
N SER A 165 6.43 6.52 17.89
CA SER A 165 7.17 7.69 17.43
C SER A 165 8.60 7.69 17.96
N ARG A 166 8.77 7.42 19.26
CA ARG A 166 10.08 7.38 19.90
C ARG A 166 10.98 6.30 19.33
N ILE A 167 10.46 5.07 19.15
CA ILE A 167 11.23 3.95 18.63
C ILE A 167 11.67 4.19 17.19
N ASN A 168 10.79 4.75 16.36
CA ASN A 168 11.08 4.95 14.95
C ASN A 168 11.79 6.29 14.65
N GLY A 169 11.81 7.23 15.58
CA GLY A 169 12.35 8.58 15.38
C GLY A 169 11.38 9.52 14.64
N PHE A 170 10.07 9.27 14.73
CA PHE A 170 9.04 10.12 14.14
C PHE A 170 8.75 11.36 14.98
N THR A 171 7.96 12.27 14.43
CA THR A 171 7.39 13.38 15.19
C THR A 171 6.06 12.94 15.81
N TYR A 172 6.03 12.81 17.14
CA TYR A 172 4.79 12.60 17.87
C TYR A 172 3.99 13.90 17.93
N VAL A 173 2.71 13.83 17.55
CA VAL A 173 1.77 14.96 17.62
C VAL A 173 0.60 14.56 18.50
N GLN A 174 0.56 15.10 19.71
CA GLN A 174 -0.55 14.90 20.63
C GLN A 174 -1.64 15.92 20.33
N THR A 175 -2.87 15.43 20.27
CA THR A 175 -4.05 16.28 20.07
C THR A 175 -5.02 16.16 21.24
N GLU A 176 -5.89 17.15 21.35
CA GLU A 176 -7.05 17.17 22.23
C GLU A 176 -8.26 17.56 21.38
N TYR A 177 -9.29 16.72 21.40
CA TYR A 177 -10.52 16.94 20.65
C TYR A 177 -11.63 17.42 21.60
N ASP A 178 -12.16 18.61 21.31
CA ASP A 178 -13.30 19.15 22.04
C ASP A 178 -14.59 18.54 21.48
N TYR A 179 -15.25 17.71 22.27
CA TYR A 179 -16.47 17.01 21.86
C TYR A 179 -17.69 17.92 21.72
N TYR A 180 -17.68 19.08 22.39
CA TYR A 180 -18.76 20.06 22.36
C TYR A 180 -18.68 20.92 21.10
N THR A 181 -17.48 21.43 20.76
CA THR A 181 -17.28 22.30 19.59
C THR A 181 -16.90 21.55 18.32
N GLY A 182 -16.32 20.35 18.45
CA GLY A 182 -15.74 19.59 17.35
C GLY A 182 -14.34 20.05 16.91
N GLU A 183 -13.71 20.95 17.67
CA GLU A 183 -12.38 21.49 17.38
C GLU A 183 -11.26 20.52 17.80
N LEU A 184 -10.23 20.36 16.95
CA LEU A 184 -9.03 19.59 17.25
C LEU A 184 -7.86 20.52 17.53
N LYS A 185 -7.31 20.45 18.75
CA LYS A 185 -6.15 21.24 19.19
C LYS A 185 -4.91 20.38 19.24
N GLU A 186 -3.78 20.94 18.82
CA GLU A 186 -2.48 20.33 19.04
C GLU A 186 -1.93 20.78 20.39
N VAL A 187 -1.70 19.85 21.30
CA VAL A 187 -1.25 20.15 22.67
C VAL A 187 0.24 19.89 22.88
N GLN A 188 0.85 19.05 22.04
CA GLN A 188 2.28 18.75 22.10
C GLN A 188 2.79 18.24 20.76
N ARG A 189 4.02 18.66 20.41
CA ARG A 189 4.79 18.15 19.27
C ARG A 189 6.20 17.81 19.74
N ILE A 190 6.62 16.56 19.54
CA ILE A 190 7.97 16.10 19.90
C ILE A 190 8.59 15.39 18.70
N SER A 191 9.67 15.95 18.17
CA SER A 191 10.52 15.25 17.19
C SER A 191 11.50 14.34 17.93
N TYR A 192 11.52 13.05 17.60
CA TYR A 192 12.47 12.09 18.19
C TYR A 192 13.72 11.84 17.33
N SER A 193 13.88 12.53 16.19
CA SER A 193 15.10 12.49 15.37
C SER A 193 15.27 13.77 14.53
N ASP A 194 16.44 13.95 13.90
CA ASP A 194 16.77 15.14 13.09
C ASP A 194 16.75 14.88 11.57
N GLY A 195 16.28 13.70 11.13
CA GLY A 195 16.33 13.26 9.73
C GLY A 195 14.97 13.13 9.02
N LEU A 196 14.94 12.39 7.91
CA LEU A 196 13.70 12.12 7.16
C LEU A 196 12.60 11.49 8.03
N ARG A 197 12.98 10.71 9.04
CA ARG A 197 12.04 10.04 9.94
C ARG A 197 11.19 11.05 10.73
N SER A 198 11.76 12.18 11.17
CA SER A 198 10.97 13.20 11.89
C SER A 198 10.01 13.98 10.99
N LYS A 199 10.06 13.80 9.67
CA LYS A 199 9.04 14.34 8.75
C LYS A 199 7.74 13.55 8.78
N VAL A 200 7.73 12.35 9.36
CA VAL A 200 6.53 11.55 9.56
C VAL A 200 5.84 12.02 10.84
N ASN A 201 4.63 12.57 10.71
CA ASN A 201 3.79 12.90 11.87
C ASN A 201 3.03 11.66 12.33
N CYS A 202 3.13 11.34 13.61
CA CYS A 202 2.45 10.20 14.20
C CYS A 202 1.46 10.70 15.25
N TYR A 203 0.18 10.52 14.94
CA TYR A 203 -0.94 10.93 15.77
C TYR A 203 -1.48 9.74 16.57
N GLY A 204 -1.82 10.03 17.82
CA GLY A 204 -2.68 9.17 18.61
C GLY A 204 -4.06 9.79 18.77
N ALA A 205 -5.10 8.97 18.71
CA ALA A 205 -6.50 9.38 18.81
C ALA A 205 -7.25 8.45 19.77
N ASN A 206 -8.13 9.03 20.57
CA ASN A 206 -8.94 8.32 21.55
C ASN A 206 -10.15 7.64 20.91
N ASP A 207 -10.66 8.20 19.81
CA ASP A 207 -11.81 7.66 19.09
C ASP A 207 -11.87 8.11 17.62
N VAL A 208 -12.91 7.64 16.92
CA VAL A 208 -13.17 7.90 15.49
C VAL A 208 -13.34 9.38 15.19
N ARG A 209 -13.97 10.18 16.06
CA ARG A 209 -14.20 11.61 15.81
C ARG A 209 -12.89 12.39 15.82
N GLU A 210 -12.05 12.15 16.83
CA GLU A 210 -10.70 12.73 16.89
C GLU A 210 -9.86 12.25 15.69
N GLY A 211 -9.96 10.97 15.34
CA GLY A 211 -9.32 10.38 14.16
C GLY A 211 -9.70 11.08 12.85
N VAL A 212 -11.00 11.32 12.61
CA VAL A 212 -11.49 12.03 11.42
C VAL A 212 -11.05 13.49 11.42
N ALA A 213 -11.06 14.15 12.58
CA ALA A 213 -10.58 15.53 12.70
C ALA A 213 -9.08 15.65 12.36
N ILE A 214 -8.26 14.65 12.73
CA ILE A 214 -6.84 14.57 12.33
C ILE A 214 -6.71 14.45 10.81
N MET A 215 -7.53 13.61 10.17
CA MET A 215 -7.53 13.47 8.70
C MET A 215 -7.83 14.80 8.00
N TRP A 216 -8.76 15.60 8.53
CA TRP A 216 -9.05 16.95 8.03
C TRP A 216 -7.93 17.95 8.31
N LYS A 217 -7.38 17.97 9.53
CA LYS A 217 -6.25 18.84 9.91
C LYS A 217 -5.06 18.64 8.96
N GLU A 218 -4.77 17.40 8.62
CA GLU A 218 -3.66 17.05 7.72
C GLU A 218 -4.05 17.04 6.23
N GLY A 219 -5.32 17.30 5.91
CA GLY A 219 -5.79 17.35 4.52
C GLY A 219 -5.56 16.06 3.73
N VAL A 220 -5.68 14.89 4.38
CA VAL A 220 -5.31 13.58 3.80
C VAL A 220 -5.97 13.33 2.44
N ASP A 221 -5.17 12.99 1.44
CA ASP A 221 -5.64 12.70 0.06
C ASP A 221 -5.73 11.20 -0.21
N VAL A 222 -4.81 10.43 0.37
CA VAL A 222 -4.76 8.98 0.22
C VAL A 222 -4.59 8.34 1.59
N SER A 223 -5.28 7.24 1.87
CA SER A 223 -4.97 6.43 3.05
C SER A 223 -5.00 4.94 2.78
N ILE A 224 -4.33 4.19 3.65
CA ILE A 224 -4.42 2.74 3.72
C ILE A 224 -4.73 2.29 5.15
N THR A 225 -5.77 1.47 5.30
CA THR A 225 -6.08 0.82 6.58
C THR A 225 -5.19 -0.40 6.77
N GLY A 226 -4.48 -0.49 7.89
CA GLY A 226 -3.74 -1.71 8.27
C GLY A 226 -4.60 -2.70 9.05
N ASN A 227 -4.10 -3.93 9.24
CA ASN A 227 -4.70 -4.87 10.18
C ASN A 227 -4.53 -4.38 11.64
N SER A 228 -5.56 -4.55 12.47
CA SER A 228 -5.52 -4.28 13.91
C SER A 228 -6.25 -5.37 14.68
N THR A 229 -5.89 -5.59 15.94
CA THR A 229 -6.68 -6.38 16.91
C THR A 229 -8.02 -5.76 17.27
N ASN A 230 -8.24 -4.46 16.97
CA ASN A 230 -9.53 -3.80 17.16
C ASN A 230 -9.99 -3.01 15.92
N PRO A 231 -10.12 -3.69 14.76
CA PRO A 231 -10.33 -3.03 13.47
C PRO A 231 -11.75 -2.48 13.32
N THR A 232 -12.69 -2.90 14.17
CA THR A 232 -14.07 -2.42 14.22
C THR A 232 -14.22 -1.07 14.92
N ARG A 233 -13.24 -0.63 15.73
CA ARG A 233 -13.39 0.57 16.57
C ARG A 233 -12.69 1.82 16.05
N PHE A 234 -11.78 1.70 15.08
CA PHE A 234 -11.02 2.88 14.63
C PHE A 234 -10.80 2.98 13.12
N GLN A 235 -9.93 2.16 12.54
CA GLN A 235 -9.35 2.43 11.22
C GLN A 235 -10.41 2.49 10.11
N HIS A 236 -11.25 1.46 10.00
CA HIS A 236 -12.32 1.43 9.01
C HIS A 236 -13.40 2.48 9.27
N PRO A 237 -13.90 2.67 10.52
CA PRO A 237 -14.80 3.79 10.82
C PRO A 237 -14.24 5.17 10.47
N VAL A 238 -12.96 5.45 10.74
CA VAL A 238 -12.32 6.73 10.39
C VAL A 238 -12.23 6.89 8.88
N ALA A 239 -11.73 5.89 8.15
CA ALA A 239 -11.66 5.92 6.69
C ALA A 239 -13.05 6.13 6.05
N GLY A 240 -14.07 5.40 6.51
CA GLY A 240 -15.43 5.48 6.00
C GLY A 240 -16.11 6.81 6.30
N THR A 241 -16.00 7.30 7.53
CA THR A 241 -16.56 8.61 7.93
C THR A 241 -15.88 9.74 7.17
N TYR A 242 -14.55 9.71 7.08
CA TYR A 242 -13.78 10.70 6.32
C TYR A 242 -14.12 10.67 4.83
N LYS A 243 -14.27 9.47 4.22
CA LYS A 243 -14.70 9.32 2.82
C LYS A 243 -16.06 9.96 2.58
N LYS A 244 -17.04 9.70 3.45
CA LYS A 244 -18.38 10.32 3.37
C LYS A 244 -18.27 11.85 3.41
N GLU A 245 -17.57 12.40 4.39
CA GLU A 245 -17.43 13.86 4.52
C GLU A 245 -16.68 14.50 3.34
N CYS A 246 -15.65 13.83 2.81
CA CYS A 246 -14.93 14.28 1.62
C CYS A 246 -15.84 14.34 0.41
N VAL A 247 -16.69 13.32 0.19
CA VAL A 247 -17.69 13.32 -0.88
C VAL A 247 -18.69 14.47 -0.71
N GLU A 248 -19.22 14.66 0.50
CA GLU A 248 -20.18 15.74 0.80
C GLU A 248 -19.58 17.14 0.60
N LYS A 249 -18.26 17.30 0.82
CA LYS A 249 -17.53 18.57 0.66
C LYS A 249 -16.79 18.69 -0.68
N GLY A 250 -16.94 17.73 -1.59
CA GLY A 250 -16.26 17.73 -2.89
C GLY A 250 -14.73 17.59 -2.84
N LYS A 251 -14.15 17.10 -1.73
CA LYS A 251 -12.72 16.78 -1.64
C LYS A 251 -12.47 15.39 -2.22
N LYS A 252 -11.49 15.29 -3.14
CA LYS A 252 -10.99 13.99 -3.60
C LYS A 252 -10.25 13.31 -2.45
N TYR A 253 -10.58 12.05 -2.20
CA TYR A 253 -9.90 11.20 -1.23
C TYR A 253 -9.93 9.76 -1.74
N PHE A 254 -8.77 9.11 -1.78
CA PHE A 254 -8.61 7.72 -2.19
C PHE A 254 -8.36 6.84 -0.97
N SER A 255 -9.26 5.91 -0.72
CA SER A 255 -9.24 5.03 0.46
C SER A 255 -8.88 3.62 0.05
N VAL A 256 -7.82 3.08 0.66
CA VAL A 256 -7.39 1.70 0.45
C VAL A 256 -7.72 0.87 1.68
N ALA A 257 -8.53 -0.16 1.50
CA ALA A 257 -8.78 -1.14 2.54
C ALA A 257 -7.80 -2.32 2.40
N SER A 258 -6.75 -2.35 3.21
CA SER A 258 -5.93 -3.55 3.37
C SER A 258 -6.44 -4.34 4.58
N GLY A 259 -6.73 -5.63 4.41
CA GLY A 259 -7.09 -6.50 5.54
C GLY A 259 -8.22 -7.50 5.33
N GLY A 260 -8.70 -7.69 4.09
CA GLY A 260 -9.79 -8.63 3.80
C GLY A 260 -9.52 -10.09 4.19
N GLY A 261 -8.26 -10.49 4.42
CA GLY A 261 -7.92 -11.88 4.73
C GLY A 261 -8.09 -12.31 6.19
N THR A 262 -8.49 -11.42 7.11
CA THR A 262 -8.55 -11.79 8.53
C THR A 262 -9.97 -12.05 8.99
N GLY A 263 -10.44 -13.27 8.74
CA GLY A 263 -11.41 -13.89 9.65
C GLY A 263 -10.93 -13.79 11.11
N ARG A 264 -9.60 -13.72 11.35
CA ARG A 264 -8.92 -13.82 12.66
C ARG A 264 -9.24 -12.72 13.67
N THR A 265 -9.60 -11.52 13.24
CA THR A 265 -9.73 -10.36 14.15
C THR A 265 -11.00 -10.36 15.00
N LEU A 266 -11.98 -11.23 14.69
CA LEU A 266 -13.16 -11.47 15.52
C LEU A 266 -13.34 -12.96 15.89
N HIS A 267 -12.24 -13.74 15.93
CA HIS A 267 -12.26 -15.16 16.34
C HIS A 267 -13.02 -16.11 15.36
N PRO A 268 -12.49 -16.39 14.16
CA PRO A 268 -13.11 -17.29 13.18
C PRO A 268 -12.87 -18.76 13.56
N ASP A 269 -11.83 -19.02 14.35
CA ASP A 269 -11.39 -20.36 14.73
C ASP A 269 -12.40 -21.05 15.66
N ASN A 270 -13.38 -20.32 16.22
CA ASN A 270 -14.42 -20.87 17.09
C ASN A 270 -15.72 -21.30 16.36
N MET A 271 -15.92 -20.99 15.07
CA MET A 271 -17.25 -21.13 14.43
C MET A 271 -17.30 -21.99 13.17
N ALA A 272 -16.22 -22.67 12.78
CA ALA A 272 -16.19 -23.54 11.59
C ALA A 272 -16.70 -22.86 10.29
N ALA A 273 -16.60 -21.52 10.20
CA ALA A 273 -17.30 -20.70 9.20
C ALA A 273 -16.72 -20.79 7.76
N GLY A 274 -15.74 -21.67 7.53
CA GLY A 274 -15.14 -21.90 6.22
C GLY A 274 -14.49 -20.64 5.59
N PRO A 275 -14.15 -20.68 4.30
CA PRO A 275 -13.57 -19.54 3.56
C PRO A 275 -14.49 -18.33 3.45
N ALA A 276 -15.77 -18.46 3.81
CA ALA A 276 -16.75 -17.37 3.88
C ALA A 276 -16.51 -16.42 5.08
N SER A 277 -15.49 -16.69 5.90
CA SER A 277 -15.03 -15.85 7.02
C SER A 277 -14.40 -14.51 6.62
N TYR A 278 -14.83 -13.91 5.50
CA TYR A 278 -14.60 -12.49 5.20
C TYR A 278 -15.47 -11.68 6.17
N GLY A 279 -15.00 -11.57 7.41
CA GLY A 279 -15.77 -11.01 8.52
C GLY A 279 -16.10 -9.53 8.36
N MET A 280 -16.51 -8.91 9.47
CA MET A 280 -16.94 -7.51 9.51
C MET A 280 -15.91 -6.53 8.88
N THR A 281 -14.62 -6.80 8.98
CA THR A 281 -13.54 -5.96 8.43
C THR A 281 -13.51 -5.93 6.90
N ASP A 282 -13.71 -7.07 6.24
CA ASP A 282 -13.81 -7.13 4.78
C ASP A 282 -15.04 -6.36 4.29
N THR A 283 -16.17 -6.52 4.99
CA THR A 283 -17.42 -5.77 4.72
C THR A 283 -17.21 -4.27 4.87
N LEU A 284 -16.61 -3.84 5.99
CA LEU A 284 -16.31 -2.43 6.24
C LEU A 284 -15.35 -1.86 5.18
N GLY A 285 -14.37 -2.63 4.72
CA GLY A 285 -13.50 -2.23 3.62
C GLY A 285 -14.29 -1.93 2.33
N ARG A 286 -15.24 -2.79 1.96
CA ARG A 286 -16.09 -2.59 0.77
C ARG A 286 -16.99 -1.36 0.86
N MET A 287 -17.32 -0.90 2.06
CA MET A 287 -18.18 0.27 2.25
C MET A 287 -17.49 1.60 1.94
N HIS A 288 -16.16 1.66 2.01
CA HIS A 288 -15.43 2.93 1.86
C HIS A 288 -14.33 2.92 0.81
N SER A 289 -13.76 1.76 0.49
CA SER A 289 -12.53 1.70 -0.30
C SER A 289 -12.76 1.91 -1.79
N ASP A 290 -11.83 2.62 -2.41
CA ASP A 290 -11.67 2.70 -3.86
C ASP A 290 -10.81 1.53 -4.37
N ALA A 291 -9.93 1.00 -3.51
CA ALA A 291 -9.19 -0.24 -3.75
C ALA A 291 -9.20 -1.11 -2.49
N GLN A 292 -9.59 -2.38 -2.64
CA GLN A 292 -9.59 -3.35 -1.55
C GLN A 292 -8.51 -4.41 -1.78
N PHE A 293 -7.48 -4.38 -0.94
CA PHE A 293 -6.43 -5.38 -0.98
C PHE A 293 -6.83 -6.62 -0.20
N ALA A 294 -6.49 -7.76 -0.77
CA ALA A 294 -6.72 -9.06 -0.17
C ALA A 294 -5.55 -9.45 0.74
N GLY A 295 -5.80 -10.25 1.79
CA GLY A 295 -4.74 -10.82 2.63
C GLY A 295 -4.19 -9.88 3.71
N SER A 296 -3.00 -10.21 4.22
CA SER A 296 -2.34 -9.49 5.33
C SER A 296 -1.48 -8.34 4.84
N SER A 297 -1.38 -7.28 5.65
CA SER A 297 -0.47 -6.16 5.42
C SER A 297 1.01 -6.56 5.35
N SER A 298 1.41 -7.68 5.98
CA SER A 298 2.82 -8.03 6.15
C SER A 298 3.19 -9.49 5.82
N VAL A 299 2.23 -10.42 5.74
CA VAL A 299 2.52 -11.87 5.64
C VAL A 299 2.29 -12.37 4.20
N PRO A 300 3.35 -12.75 3.46
CA PRO A 300 3.28 -13.29 2.09
C PRO A 300 2.25 -14.40 1.89
N ALA A 301 2.26 -15.42 2.76
CA ALA A 301 1.37 -16.57 2.63
C ALA A 301 -0.12 -16.17 2.64
N HIS A 302 -0.51 -15.19 3.47
CA HIS A 302 -1.89 -14.71 3.51
C HIS A 302 -2.31 -13.99 2.22
N VAL A 303 -1.36 -13.46 1.46
CA VAL A 303 -1.61 -12.77 0.19
C VAL A 303 -1.64 -13.79 -0.96
N GLU A 304 -0.76 -14.80 -0.95
CA GLU A 304 -0.81 -15.94 -1.89
C GLU A 304 -2.11 -16.73 -1.75
N MET A 305 -2.59 -16.99 -0.52
CA MET A 305 -3.87 -17.67 -0.26
C MET A 305 -5.06 -16.98 -0.93
N MET A 306 -4.94 -15.68 -1.22
CA MET A 306 -5.97 -14.88 -1.89
C MET A 306 -5.84 -14.88 -3.41
N GLY A 307 -4.84 -15.58 -3.94
CA GLY A 307 -4.52 -15.67 -5.37
C GLY A 307 -3.64 -14.54 -5.91
N LEU A 308 -3.00 -13.72 -5.06
CA LEU A 308 -2.02 -12.69 -5.48
C LEU A 308 -0.58 -13.27 -5.42
N ILE A 309 0.46 -12.44 -5.28
CA ILE A 309 1.86 -12.77 -5.60
C ILE A 309 2.74 -13.16 -4.40
N GLY A 310 2.16 -13.34 -3.21
CA GLY A 310 2.94 -13.69 -2.02
C GLY A 310 3.93 -12.59 -1.56
N ALA A 311 3.44 -11.35 -1.43
CA ALA A 311 4.13 -10.25 -0.75
C ALA A 311 3.13 -9.48 0.12
N GLY A 312 3.55 -8.94 1.27
CA GLY A 312 2.64 -8.20 2.15
C GLY A 312 2.13 -6.91 1.49
N ASN A 313 0.88 -6.51 1.75
CA ASN A 313 0.31 -5.33 1.08
C ASN A 313 1.12 -4.04 1.32
N ASN A 314 1.61 -3.78 2.53
CA ASN A 314 2.41 -2.58 2.79
C ASN A 314 3.77 -2.63 2.07
N PRO A 315 4.54 -3.74 2.14
CA PRO A 315 5.71 -3.94 1.29
C PRO A 315 5.43 -3.76 -0.20
N MET A 316 4.30 -4.24 -0.72
CA MET A 316 3.95 -4.09 -2.13
C MET A 316 3.78 -2.63 -2.56
N VAL A 317 3.27 -1.75 -1.69
CA VAL A 317 3.23 -0.30 -1.98
C VAL A 317 4.67 0.25 -2.12
N GLY A 318 5.56 -0.12 -1.20
CA GLY A 318 6.97 0.25 -1.26
C GLY A 318 7.70 -0.30 -2.49
N MET A 319 7.44 -1.56 -2.85
CA MET A 319 7.97 -2.20 -4.05
C MET A 319 7.51 -1.50 -5.32
N THR A 320 6.22 -1.20 -5.44
CA THR A 320 5.65 -0.49 -6.60
C THR A 320 6.29 0.89 -6.77
N VAL A 321 6.38 1.68 -5.69
CA VAL A 321 7.03 3.00 -5.72
C VAL A 321 8.51 2.87 -6.07
N ALA A 322 9.24 1.93 -5.46
CA ALA A 322 10.67 1.76 -5.69
C ALA A 322 10.99 1.35 -7.13
N VAL A 323 10.28 0.36 -7.68
CA VAL A 323 10.49 -0.10 -9.06
C VAL A 323 10.09 1.00 -10.05
N ALA A 324 8.98 1.69 -9.82
CA ALA A 324 8.54 2.80 -10.67
C ALA A 324 9.56 3.94 -10.73
N VAL A 325 10.13 4.32 -9.58
CA VAL A 325 11.22 5.32 -9.51
C VAL A 325 12.45 4.84 -10.28
N SER A 326 12.83 3.57 -10.14
CA SER A 326 13.96 3.01 -10.89
C SER A 326 13.72 3.02 -12.41
N VAL A 327 12.48 2.77 -12.86
CA VAL A 327 12.10 2.89 -14.28
C VAL A 327 12.25 4.33 -14.77
N GLU A 328 11.81 5.32 -14.00
CA GLU A 328 12.00 6.74 -14.35
C GLU A 328 13.49 7.14 -14.39
N GLU A 329 14.29 6.70 -13.41
CA GLU A 329 15.73 6.94 -13.39
C GLU A 329 16.43 6.34 -14.63
N ALA A 330 16.05 5.12 -15.03
CA ALA A 330 16.55 4.48 -16.25
C ALA A 330 16.11 5.23 -17.52
N ALA A 331 14.87 5.72 -17.57
CA ALA A 331 14.39 6.53 -18.69
C ALA A 331 15.19 7.84 -18.83
N LYS A 332 15.43 8.54 -17.71
CA LYS A 332 16.26 9.76 -17.67
C LYS A 332 17.71 9.51 -18.09
N ALA A 333 18.23 8.32 -17.79
CA ALA A 333 19.56 7.88 -18.20
C ALA A 333 19.64 7.40 -19.66
N GLY A 334 18.55 7.48 -20.44
CA GLY A 334 18.51 7.07 -21.84
C GLY A 334 18.70 5.56 -22.03
N LYS A 335 18.30 4.75 -21.04
CA LYS A 335 18.44 3.29 -21.10
C LYS A 335 17.34 2.60 -21.92
N PHE A 336 16.26 3.32 -22.22
CA PHE A 336 15.17 2.93 -23.12
C PHE A 336 14.30 4.16 -23.51
#